data_AF-A0A6I4RDM9-F1
#
_entry.id   AF-A0A6I4RDM9-F1
#
_cell.length_a   1.000
_cell.length_b   1.000
_cell.length_c   1.000
_cell.angle_alpha   90.00
_cell.angle_beta   90.00
_cell.angle_gamma   90.00
#
_symmetry.space_group_name_H-M   'P 1'
#
loop_
_entity.id
_entity.type
_entity.pdbx_description
1 polymer ?
#
loop_
_entity_poly.entity_id
_entity_poly.type
_entity_poly.pdbx_seq_one_letter_code
_entity_poly.pdbx_strand_id
1 'polypeptide(L)'
;MLRFHHFALYRYALGAAAAVFVLNLLVRGLLKLGGYPATLLVAIAVALGLRWLFARLEGHLPHRGQAWGLALLYGGVLGLLYLGLWGLMWLKDEPGRMGQLIFVVHYLTYPLSLGLALHLGRRAD
;
A
#
# COMPACT_ATOMS: atom_id res chain seq x y z
N MET A 1 -8.93 -11.74 -24.86
CA MET A 1 -9.46 -11.91 -23.49
C MET A 1 -8.60 -11.24 -22.38
N LEU A 2 -7.70 -10.29 -22.67
CA LEU A 2 -6.81 -9.68 -21.66
C LEU A 2 -7.35 -8.42 -20.93
N ARG A 3 -8.45 -7.82 -21.39
CA ARG A 3 -8.89 -6.47 -20.92
C ARG A 3 -9.64 -6.47 -19.58
N PHE A 4 -10.29 -7.57 -19.20
CA PHE A 4 -11.13 -7.60 -18.00
C PHE A 4 -10.34 -7.73 -16.68
N HIS A 5 -9.18 -8.40 -16.70
CA HIS A 5 -8.34 -8.56 -15.50
C HIS A 5 -7.74 -7.23 -15.01
N HIS A 6 -7.42 -6.31 -15.91
CA HIS A 6 -6.82 -5.02 -15.56
C HIS A 6 -7.79 -4.16 -14.73
N PHE A 7 -9.07 -4.10 -15.12
CA PHE A 7 -10.08 -3.35 -14.39
C PHE A 7 -10.31 -3.86 -12.95
N ALA A 8 -10.25 -5.18 -12.75
CA ALA A 8 -10.34 -5.77 -11.41
C ALA A 8 -9.13 -5.38 -10.55
N LEU A 9 -7.91 -5.43 -11.10
CA LEU A 9 -6.68 -5.04 -10.41
C LEU A 9 -6.68 -3.55 -10.00
N TYR A 10 -7.19 -2.66 -10.86
CA TYR A 10 -7.35 -1.24 -10.51
C TYR A 10 -8.28 -1.04 -9.32
N ARG A 11 -9.40 -1.76 -9.27
CA ARG A 11 -10.34 -1.68 -8.13
C ARG A 11 -9.68 -2.14 -6.83
N TYR A 12 -8.89 -3.22 -6.87
CA TYR A 12 -8.14 -3.68 -5.70
C TYR A 12 -7.04 -2.70 -5.27
N ALA A 13 -6.29 -2.14 -6.22
CA ALA A 13 -5.25 -1.15 -5.92
C ALA A 13 -5.84 0.14 -5.32
N LEU A 14 -6.93 0.65 -5.91
CA LEU A 14 -7.64 1.83 -5.39
C LEU A 14 -8.30 1.56 -4.04
N GLY A 15 -8.93 0.40 -3.88
CA GLY A 15 -9.51 -0.04 -2.61
C GLY A 15 -8.44 -0.17 -1.51
N ALA A 16 -7.28 -0.73 -1.83
CA ALA A 16 -6.15 -0.81 -0.92
C ALA A 16 -5.62 0.59 -0.57
N ALA A 17 -5.46 1.49 -1.54
CA ALA A 17 -5.04 2.87 -1.28
C ALA A 17 -6.03 3.62 -0.37
N ALA A 18 -7.33 3.47 -0.63
CA ALA A 18 -8.38 4.04 0.22
C ALA A 18 -8.35 3.43 1.64
N ALA A 19 -8.17 2.12 1.75
CA ALA A 19 -8.03 1.43 3.03
C ALA A 19 -6.81 1.94 3.81
N VAL A 20 -5.64 2.11 3.17
CA VAL A 20 -4.44 2.68 3.79
C VAL A 20 -4.72 4.07 4.33
N PHE A 21 -5.41 4.91 3.56
CA PHE A 21 -5.73 6.27 3.96
C PHE A 21 -6.63 6.28 5.20
N VAL A 22 -7.74 5.55 5.15
CA VAL A 22 -8.70 5.44 6.27
C VAL A 22 -8.03 4.84 7.50
N LEU A 23 -7.30 3.73 7.34
CA LEU A 23 -6.66 3.03 8.46
C LEU A 23 -5.53 3.86 9.07
N ASN A 24 -4.78 4.62 8.26
CA ASN A 24 -3.81 5.60 8.80
C ASN A 24 -4.51 6.67 9.62
N LEU A 25 -5.63 7.21 9.14
CA LEU A 25 -6.36 8.24 9.85
C LEU A 25 -6.89 7.71 11.19
N LEU A 26 -7.43 6.49 11.19
CA LEU A 26 -7.91 5.82 12.40
C LEU A 26 -6.77 5.54 13.38
N VAL A 27 -5.66 4.94 12.93
CA VAL A 27 -4.52 4.62 13.80
C VAL A 27 -3.90 5.89 14.39
N ARG A 28 -3.73 6.94 13.57
CA ARG A 28 -3.11 8.19 14.02
C ARG A 28 -4.06 9.02 14.89
N GLY A 29 -5.35 9.05 14.55
CA GLY A 29 -6.36 9.81 15.27
C GLY A 29 -6.82 9.15 16.57
N LEU A 30 -7.19 7.86 16.53
CA LEU A 30 -7.74 7.13 17.67
C LEU A 30 -6.66 6.55 18.57
N LEU A 31 -5.67 5.86 18.00
CA LEU A 31 -4.61 5.21 18.79
C LEU A 31 -3.50 6.19 19.18
N LYS A 32 -3.54 7.43 18.68
CA LYS A 32 -2.49 8.45 18.83
C LYS A 32 -1.10 7.90 18.49
N LEU A 33 -1.05 6.86 17.65
CA LEU A 33 0.17 6.18 17.29
C LEU A 33 0.78 6.94 16.12
N GLY A 34 1.86 7.67 16.40
CA GLY A 34 2.61 8.43 15.42
C GLY A 34 3.79 7.64 14.83
N GLY A 35 4.37 8.19 13.77
CA GLY A 35 5.65 7.71 13.24
C GLY A 35 5.58 6.35 12.54
N TYR A 36 6.75 5.72 12.40
CA TYR A 36 6.95 4.49 11.62
C TYR A 36 6.13 3.26 12.08
N PRO A 37 5.92 3.01 13.39
CA PRO A 37 5.15 1.85 13.85
C PRO A 37 3.71 1.85 13.34
N ALA A 38 3.05 3.02 13.30
CA ALA A 38 1.70 3.16 12.75
C ALA A 38 1.64 2.73 11.28
N THR A 39 2.64 3.11 10.50
CA THR A 39 2.73 2.73 9.09
C THR A 39 3.01 1.25 8.89
N LEU A 40 3.84 0.63 9.72
CA LEU A 40 4.07 -0.80 9.66
C LEU A 40 2.76 -1.57 9.94
N LEU A 41 2.02 -1.18 10.98
CA LEU A 41 0.74 -1.79 11.34
C LEU A 41 -0.28 -1.65 10.20
N VAL A 42 -0.44 -0.45 9.64
CA VAL A 42 -1.37 -0.22 8.53
C VAL A 42 -0.94 -0.99 7.28
N ALA A 43 0.35 -0.97 6.94
CA ALA A 43 0.87 -1.66 5.77
C ALA A 43 0.64 -3.17 5.86
N ILE A 44 0.90 -3.78 7.03
CA ILE A 44 0.66 -5.21 7.27
C ILE A 44 -0.85 -5.51 7.22
N ALA A 45 -1.68 -4.72 7.90
CA ALA A 45 -3.12 -4.92 7.93
C ALA A 45 -3.75 -4.86 6.53
N VAL A 46 -3.36 -3.87 5.72
CA VAL A 46 -3.82 -3.74 4.33
C VAL A 46 -3.29 -4.88 3.48
N ALA A 47 -2.01 -5.23 3.59
CA ALA A 47 -1.40 -6.31 2.81
C ALA A 47 -2.08 -7.67 3.07
N LEU A 48 -2.33 -7.99 4.34
CA LEU A 48 -3.00 -9.23 4.72
C LEU A 48 -4.50 -9.18 4.38
N GLY A 49 -5.16 -8.04 4.60
CA GLY A 49 -6.56 -7.83 4.25
C GLY A 49 -6.80 -8.00 2.75
N LEU A 50 -5.92 -7.44 1.92
CA LEU A 50 -6.00 -7.56 0.46
C LEU A 50 -5.74 -9.00 0.01
N ARG A 51 -4.75 -9.68 0.59
CA ARG A 51 -4.51 -11.11 0.33
C ARG A 51 -5.73 -11.96 0.70
N TRP A 52 -6.32 -11.74 1.86
CA TRP A 52 -7.48 -12.49 2.33
C TRP A 52 -8.72 -12.21 1.47
N LEU A 53 -8.96 -10.95 1.13
CA LEU A 53 -10.07 -10.54 0.27
C LEU A 53 -9.94 -11.18 -1.11
N PHE A 54 -8.74 -11.17 -1.68
CA PHE A 54 -8.48 -11.79 -2.98
C PHE A 54 -8.72 -13.31 -2.93
N ALA A 55 -8.21 -13.99 -1.90
CA ALA A 55 -8.47 -15.43 -1.72
C ALA A 55 -9.97 -15.74 -1.52
N ARG A 56 -10.73 -14.85 -0.86
CA ARG A 56 -12.18 -15.00 -0.63
C ARG A 56 -13.03 -14.70 -1.86
N LEU A 57 -12.66 -13.71 -2.67
CA LEU A 57 -13.45 -13.26 -3.82
C LEU A 57 -13.10 -14.02 -5.10
N GLU A 58 -11.80 -14.25 -5.37
CA GLU A 58 -11.35 -14.99 -6.54
C GLU A 58 -11.21 -16.51 -6.30
N GLY A 59 -11.20 -16.96 -5.04
CA GLY A 59 -11.05 -18.39 -4.70
C GLY A 59 -9.65 -18.96 -4.90
N HIS A 60 -8.67 -18.13 -5.30
CA HIS A 60 -7.28 -18.50 -5.48
C HIS A 60 -6.34 -17.35 -5.06
N LEU A 61 -5.07 -17.65 -4.80
CA LEU A 61 -4.05 -16.62 -4.58
C LEU A 61 -3.68 -15.91 -5.89
N PRO A 62 -3.29 -14.63 -5.86
CA PRO A 62 -2.91 -13.90 -7.06
C PRO A 62 -1.70 -14.53 -7.75
N HIS A 63 -1.80 -14.73 -9.05
CA HIS A 63 -0.70 -15.23 -9.88
C HIS A 63 0.49 -14.26 -9.86
N ARG A 64 1.72 -14.75 -10.10
CA ARG A 64 2.95 -13.91 -10.07
C ARG A 64 2.80 -12.58 -10.83
N GLY A 65 2.25 -12.62 -12.05
CA GLY A 65 2.00 -11.40 -12.85
C GLY A 65 0.97 -10.45 -12.23
N GLN A 66 -0.08 -10.99 -11.60
CA GLN A 66 -1.09 -10.20 -10.89
C GLN A 66 -0.56 -9.61 -9.59
N ALA A 67 0.27 -10.34 -8.85
CA ALA A 67 0.91 -9.86 -7.63
C ALA A 67 1.86 -8.69 -7.92
N TRP A 68 2.69 -8.79 -8.97
CA TRP A 68 3.53 -7.69 -9.43
C TRP A 68 2.71 -6.52 -9.96
N GLY A 69 1.68 -6.78 -10.78
CA GLY A 69 0.79 -5.75 -11.29
C GLY A 69 0.08 -4.99 -10.16
N LEU A 70 -0.41 -5.71 -9.15
CA LEU A 70 -1.08 -5.12 -7.99
C LEU A 70 -0.11 -4.31 -7.14
N ALA A 71 1.10 -4.82 -6.88
CA ALA A 71 2.13 -4.11 -6.13
C ALA A 71 2.59 -2.83 -6.86
N LEU A 72 2.78 -2.90 -8.19
CA LEU A 72 3.15 -1.74 -9.01
C LEU A 72 2.03 -0.71 -9.10
N LEU A 73 0.77 -1.13 -9.31
CA LEU A 73 -0.37 -0.22 -9.37
C LEU A 73 -0.61 0.45 -8.02
N TYR A 74 -0.62 -0.33 -6.94
CA TYR A 74 -0.77 0.17 -5.59
C TYR A 74 0.36 1.14 -5.22
N GLY A 75 1.62 0.74 -5.46
CA GLY A 75 2.78 1.60 -5.27
C GLY A 75 2.85 2.80 -6.23
N GLY A 76 2.20 2.74 -7.39
CA GLY A 76 2.09 3.87 -8.31
C GLY A 76 1.08 4.89 -7.82
N VAL A 77 -0.12 4.45 -7.41
CA VAL A 77 -1.19 5.31 -6.87
C VAL A 77 -0.72 6.02 -5.61
N LEU A 78 -0.18 5.26 -4.65
CA LEU A 78 0.42 5.81 -3.44
C LEU A 78 1.57 6.78 -3.81
N GLY A 79 2.30 6.53 -4.90
CA GLY A 79 3.49 7.28 -5.29
C GLY A 79 3.11 8.64 -5.85
N LEU A 80 2.03 8.68 -6.61
CA LEU A 80 1.41 9.93 -7.07
C LEU A 80 0.89 10.77 -5.90
N LEU A 81 0.16 10.15 -4.97
CA LEU A 81 -0.27 10.80 -3.72
C LEU A 81 0.93 11.38 -2.96
N TYR A 82 2.01 10.60 -2.88
CA TYR A 82 3.23 10.97 -2.20
C TYR A 82 3.97 12.11 -2.89
N LEU A 83 4.08 12.11 -4.22
CA LEU A 83 4.66 13.22 -4.98
C LEU A 83 3.86 14.51 -4.76
N GLY A 84 2.53 14.43 -4.65
CA GLY A 84 1.69 15.57 -4.29
C GLY A 84 2.00 16.11 -2.89
N LEU A 85 2.14 15.21 -1.90
CA LEU A 85 2.54 15.57 -0.53
C LEU A 85 3.96 16.16 -0.48
N TRP A 86 4.90 15.60 -1.23
CA TRP A 86 6.26 16.14 -1.35
C TRP A 86 6.24 17.54 -1.95
N GLY A 87 5.49 17.76 -3.04
CA GLY A 87 5.34 19.08 -3.64
C GLY A 87 4.82 20.09 -2.63
N LEU A 88 3.83 19.70 -1.81
CA LEU A 88 3.30 20.55 -0.75
C LEU A 88 4.32 20.83 0.36
N MET A 89 5.13 19.83 0.73
CA MET A 89 6.23 19.97 1.68
C MET A 89 7.30 20.94 1.17
N TRP A 90 7.66 20.84 -0.11
CA TRP A 90 8.60 21.76 -0.73
C TRP A 90 8.07 23.20 -0.71
N LEU A 91 6.78 23.40 -0.94
CA LEU A 91 6.15 24.73 -0.84
C LEU A 91 6.12 25.29 0.60
N LYS A 92 6.29 24.45 1.62
CA LYS A 92 6.22 24.82 3.04
C LYS A 92 7.59 24.91 3.73
N ASP A 93 8.70 24.72 3.01
CA ASP A 93 10.05 24.62 3.59
C ASP A 93 10.18 23.59 4.75
N GLU A 94 9.27 22.63 4.79
CA GLU A 94 9.21 21.57 5.78
C GLU A 94 9.04 20.22 5.05
N PRO A 95 9.71 19.13 5.44
CA PRO A 95 10.75 18.97 6.46
C PRO A 95 12.17 18.97 5.86
N GLY A 96 13.19 19.15 6.71
CA GLY A 96 14.60 19.01 6.31
C GLY A 96 14.95 17.63 5.74
N ARG A 97 16.16 17.47 5.19
CA ARG A 97 16.63 16.25 4.48
C ARG A 97 16.33 14.92 5.20
N MET A 98 16.45 14.90 6.53
CA MET A 98 16.18 13.70 7.33
C MET A 98 14.69 13.35 7.37
N GLY A 99 13.80 14.35 7.41
CA GLY A 99 12.36 14.14 7.34
C GLY A 99 11.95 13.56 5.99
N GLN A 100 12.56 14.02 4.90
CA GLN A 100 12.33 13.47 3.56
C GLN A 100 12.75 11.99 3.48
N LEU A 101 13.92 11.62 4.02
CA LEU A 101 14.37 10.22 4.11
C LEU A 101 13.39 9.34 4.88
N ILE A 102 12.95 9.78 6.07
CA ILE A 102 11.96 9.07 6.87
C ILE A 102 10.65 8.93 6.07
N PHE A 103 10.25 9.97 5.34
CA PHE A 103 9.06 9.98 4.52
C PHE A 103 9.15 8.97 3.37
N VAL A 104 10.30 8.86 2.70
CA VAL A 104 10.58 7.84 1.66
C VAL A 104 10.52 6.43 2.24
N VAL A 105 11.15 6.20 3.39
CA VAL A 105 11.14 4.88 4.04
C VAL A 105 9.72 4.45 4.38
N HIS A 106 8.94 5.37 4.96
CA HIS A 106 7.51 5.18 5.23
C HIS A 106 6.75 4.75 4.00
N TYR A 107 7.05 5.41 2.90
CA TYR A 107 6.36 5.24 1.65
C TYR A 107 6.62 3.86 1.04
N LEU A 108 7.88 3.45 1.00
CA LEU A 108 8.31 2.15 0.46
C LEU A 108 7.77 0.97 1.29
N THR A 109 7.51 1.16 2.59
CA THR A 109 6.93 0.12 3.45
C THR A 109 5.63 -0.44 2.88
N TYR A 110 4.73 0.39 2.34
CA TYR A 110 3.44 -0.06 1.83
C TYR A 110 3.56 -1.07 0.68
N PRO A 111 4.18 -0.76 -0.47
CA PRO A 111 4.31 -1.71 -1.57
C PRO A 111 5.20 -2.90 -1.21
N LEU A 112 6.21 -2.73 -0.36
CA LEU A 112 7.07 -3.84 0.10
C LEU A 112 6.29 -4.83 0.96
N SER A 113 5.51 -4.37 1.94
CA SER A 113 4.67 -5.24 2.78
C SER A 113 3.62 -5.97 1.95
N LEU A 114 3.01 -5.30 0.96
CA LEU A 114 2.08 -5.94 0.05
C LEU A 114 2.77 -7.01 -0.79
N GLY A 115 3.88 -6.68 -1.44
CA GLY A 115 4.68 -7.63 -2.21
C GLY A 115 5.06 -8.84 -1.38
N LEU A 116 5.56 -8.63 -0.16
CA LEU A 116 5.93 -9.69 0.78
C LEU A 116 4.73 -10.58 1.13
N ALA A 117 3.58 -10.01 1.50
CA ALA A 117 2.39 -10.76 1.87
C ALA A 117 1.87 -11.64 0.72
N LEU A 118 1.88 -11.11 -0.51
CA LEU A 118 1.46 -11.84 -1.70
C LEU A 118 2.48 -12.92 -2.11
N HIS A 119 3.78 -12.73 -1.83
CA HIS A 119 4.83 -13.71 -2.14
C HIS A 119 4.99 -14.80 -1.08
N LEU A 120 4.75 -14.49 0.20
CA LEU A 120 4.81 -15.44 1.31
C LEU A 120 3.70 -16.50 1.23
N GLY A 121 2.52 -16.13 0.74
CA GLY A 121 1.41 -17.08 0.58
C GLY A 121 1.66 -18.20 -0.42
N ARG A 122 2.57 -18.00 -1.37
CA ARG A 122 2.91 -19.00 -2.42
C ARG A 122 3.94 -20.04 -2.00
N ARG A 123 4.52 -19.96 -0.79
CA ARG A 123 5.47 -20.97 -0.30
C ARG A 123 4.78 -22.09 0.48
N ALA A 124 3.48 -21.96 0.76
CA ALA A 124 2.69 -22.93 1.52
C ALA A 124 1.81 -23.83 0.63
N ASP A 125 1.84 -23.60 -0.69
CA ASP A 125 1.24 -24.43 -1.73
C ASP A 125 2.36 -25.18 -2.48
#